data_AF-A0A5C6A5U4-F1
#
_entry.id   AF-A0A5C6A5U4-F1
#
_cell.length_a   1.000
_cell.length_b   1.000
_cell.length_c   1.000
_cell.angle_alpha   90.00
_cell.angle_beta   90.00
_cell.angle_gamma   90.00
#
_symmetry.space_group_name_H-M   'P 1'
#
loop_
_entity.id
_entity.type
_entity.pdbx_description
1 polymer ?
#
loop_
_entity_poly.entity_id
_entity_poly.type
_entity_poly.pdbx_seq_one_letter_code
_entity_poly.pdbx_strand_id
1 'polypeptide(L)' 'MDREELNEWIRTGPVRITMNSGDQIEIFHREMVTVSSMSAVVLVKSEDGRYRHHVLPLVAMSKVEQLEPST' A
#
# COMPACT_ATOMS: atom_id res chain seq x y z
N MET A 1 -2.25 3.61 -12.28
CA MET A 1 -2.20 2.49 -11.33
C MET A 1 -3.53 1.77 -11.38
N ASP A 2 -3.51 0.51 -11.80
CA ASP A 2 -4.68 -0.38 -11.70
C ASP A 2 -4.45 -1.48 -10.65
N ARG A 3 -5.44 -2.36 -10.50
CA ARG A 3 -5.44 -3.41 -9.47
C ARG A 3 -4.37 -4.45 -9.75
N GLU A 4 -4.23 -4.86 -11.00
CA GLU A 4 -3.32 -5.92 -11.45
C GLU A 4 -1.88 -5.46 -11.28
N GLU A 5 -1.56 -4.25 -11.75
CA GLU A 5 -0.26 -3.61 -11.61
C GLU A 5 0.16 -3.53 -10.14
N LEU A 6 -0.71 -3.04 -9.27
CA LEU A 6 -0.40 -2.90 -7.84
C LEU A 6 -0.20 -4.26 -7.13
N ASN A 7 -1.00 -5.27 -7.49
CA ASN A 7 -0.83 -6.61 -6.92
C ASN A 7 0.52 -7.23 -7.32
N GLU A 8 1.01 -6.97 -8.53
CA GLU A 8 2.31 -7.43 -9.00
C GLU A 8 3.46 -6.78 -8.21
N TRP A 9 3.38 -5.47 -7.96
CA TRP A 9 4.32 -4.75 -7.10
C TRP A 9 4.36 -5.33 -5.68
N ILE A 10 3.20 -5.47 -5.04
CA ILE A 10 3.10 -6.02 -3.67
C ILE A 10 3.58 -7.47 -3.60
N ARG A 11 3.38 -8.26 -4.67
CA ARG A 11 3.87 -9.65 -4.74
C ARG A 11 5.39 -9.72 -4.81
N THR A 12 6.04 -8.75 -5.44
CA THR A 12 7.49 -8.73 -5.64
C THR A 12 8.24 -8.41 -4.35
N GLY A 13 7.61 -7.68 -3.43
CA GLY A 13 8.17 -7.44 -2.11
C GLY A 13 7.56 -6.20 -1.44
N PRO A 14 8.22 -5.67 -0.40
CA PRO A 14 7.81 -4.45 0.27
C PRO A 14 7.73 -3.25 -0.68
N VAL A 15 6.65 -2.47 -0.61
CA VAL A 15 6.44 -1.31 -1.48
C VAL A 15 6.11 -0.05 -0.68
N ARG A 16 6.49 1.11 -1.23
CA ARG A 16 6.01 2.42 -0.79
C ARG A 16 5.07 2.99 -1.84
N ILE A 17 3.85 3.31 -1.41
CA ILE A 17 2.84 4.00 -2.20
C ILE A 17 2.87 5.48 -1.83
N THR A 18 2.97 6.35 -2.82
CA THR A 18 2.79 7.80 -2.66
C THR A 18 1.45 8.21 -3.27
N MET A 19 0.66 8.94 -2.51
CA MET A 19 -0.61 9.52 -2.95
C MET A 19 -0.37 10.86 -3.64
N ASN A 20 -1.34 11.34 -4.42
CA ASN A 20 -1.29 12.66 -5.05
C ASN A 20 -1.36 13.83 -4.04
N SER A 21 -1.80 13.56 -2.80
CA SER A 21 -1.69 14.47 -1.67
C SER A 21 -0.25 14.64 -1.16
N GLY A 22 0.65 13.72 -1.54
CA GLY A 22 2.00 13.61 -0.98
C GLY A 22 2.10 12.62 0.18
N ASP A 23 0.99 12.08 0.69
CA ASP A 23 1.01 11.06 1.76
C ASP A 23 1.70 9.79 1.27
N GLN A 24 2.48 9.17 2.16
CA GLN A 24 3.23 7.95 1.87
C GLN A 24 2.84 6.82 2.81
N ILE A 25 2.64 5.63 2.24
CA ILE A 25 2.28 4.43 2.98
C ILE A 25 3.16 3.28 2.51
N GLU A 26 3.74 2.57 3.48
CA GLU A 26 4.58 1.41 3.23
C GLU A 26 3.82 0.13 3.53
N ILE A 27 3.95 -0.84 2.63
CA ILE A 27 3.36 -2.16 2.73
C ILE A 27 4.50 -3.15 2.75
N PHE A 28 4.84 -3.67 3.93
CA PHE A 28 5.91 -4.65 4.10
C PHE A 28 5.47 -6.08 3.86
N HIS A 29 4.20 -6.37 4.12
CA HIS A 29 3.66 -7.71 4.07
C HIS A 29 2.35 -7.73 3.29
N ARG A 30 2.23 -8.65 2.34
CA ARG A 30 1.08 -8.75 1.44
C ARG A 30 -0.24 -9.00 2.20
N GLU A 31 -0.19 -9.74 3.30
CA GLU A 31 -1.34 -10.04 4.15
C GLU A 31 -1.95 -8.78 4.80
N MET A 32 -1.20 -7.67 4.84
CA MET A 32 -1.66 -6.40 5.42
C MET A 32 -2.48 -5.57 4.43
N VAL A 33 -2.65 -6.03 3.18
CA VAL A 33 -3.34 -5.26 2.14
C VAL A 33 -4.31 -6.11 1.34
N THR A 34 -5.49 -5.53 1.05
CA THR A 34 -6.45 -6.07 0.07
C THR A 34 -6.65 -5.05 -1.04
N VAL A 35 -6.46 -5.46 -2.29
CA VAL A 35 -6.61 -4.59 -3.46
C VAL A 35 -7.89 -4.95 -4.22
N SER A 36 -8.84 -4.02 -4.27
CA SER A 36 -10.07 -4.11 -5.08
C SER A 36 -9.88 -3.45 -6.44
N SER A 37 -10.94 -3.36 -7.24
CA SER A 37 -10.93 -2.62 -8.52
C SER A 37 -10.81 -1.10 -8.34
N MET A 38 -11.03 -0.55 -7.13
CA MET A 38 -11.06 0.90 -6.89
C MET A 38 -10.05 1.37 -5.84
N SER A 39 -9.62 0.50 -4.94
CA SER A 39 -8.78 0.91 -3.80
C SER A 39 -7.89 -0.22 -3.30
N ALA A 40 -6.75 0.14 -2.70
CA ALA A 40 -6.05 -0.71 -1.75
C ALA A 40 -6.48 -0.38 -0.32
N VAL A 41 -6.84 -1.38 0.45
CA VAL A 41 -7.14 -1.25 1.88
C VAL A 41 -5.98 -1.83 2.66
N VAL A 42 -5.26 -1.00 3.40
CA VAL A 42 -4.06 -1.38 4.16
C VAL A 42 -4.39 -1.37 5.65
N LEU A 43 -3.93 -2.38 6.38
CA LEU A 43 -3.97 -2.42 7.84
C LEU A 43 -2.74 -1.71 8.41
N VAL A 44 -2.96 -0.59 9.07
CA VAL A 44 -1.91 0.19 9.73
C VAL A 44 -2.09 0.11 11.24
N LYS A 45 -1.01 -0.21 11.95
CA LYS A 45 -1.01 -0.21 13.41
C LYS A 45 -0.90 1.23 13.91
N SER A 46 -1.89 1.70 14.66
CA SER A 46 -1.88 3.02 15.27
C SER A 46 -1.12 3.04 16.59
N GLU A 47 -0.93 4.22 17.16
CA GLU A 47 -0.21 4.45 18.43
C GLU A 47 -0.80 3.68 19.62
N ASP A 48 -2.11 3.46 19.62
CA ASP A 48 -2.82 2.66 20.64
C ASP A 48 -2.63 1.14 20.46
N GLY A 49 -1.79 0.73 19.52
CA GLY A 49 -1.49 -0.66 19.21
C GLY A 49 -2.58 -1.38 18.40
N ARG A 50 -3.69 -0.72 18.06
CA ARG A 50 -4.77 -1.30 17.28
C ARG A 50 -4.54 -1.13 15.78
N TYR A 51 -4.97 -2.12 15.00
CA TYR A 51 -4.99 -2.02 13.56
C TYR A 51 -6.21 -1.24 13.09
N ARG A 52 -6.00 -0.33 12.13
CA ARG A 52 -7.05 0.42 11.45
C ARG A 52 -6.89 0.28 9.94
N HIS A 53 -8.02 0.32 9.24
CA HIS A 53 -8.04 0.33 7.80
C HIS A 53 -7.71 1.72 7.26
N HIS A 54 -6.72 1.79 6.38
CA HIS A 54 -6.42 2.93 5.55
C HIS A 54 -6.83 2.61 4.11
N VAL A 55 -7.80 3.35 3.58
CA VAL A 55 -8.33 3.15 2.23
C VAL A 55 -7.61 4.09 1.27
N LEU A 56 -6.95 3.52 0.26
CA LEU A 56 -6.14 4.22 -0.72
C LEU A 56 -6.79 4.06 -2.10
N PRO A 57 -7.49 5.08 -2.61
CA PRO A 57 -8.05 5.04 -3.95
C PRO A 57 -6.94 4.87 -4.99
N LEU A 58 -7.07 3.91 -5.90
CA LEU A 58 -6.04 3.63 -6.92
C LEU A 58 -5.79 4.84 -7.83
N VAL A 59 -6.86 5.58 -8.14
CA VAL A 59 -6.80 6.79 -8.97
C VAL A 59 -5.98 7.92 -8.34
N ALA A 60 -5.82 7.91 -7.02
CA ALA A 60 -5.07 8.91 -6.27
C ALA A 60 -3.60 8.49 -6.04
N MET A 61 -3.19 7.28 -6.45
CA MET A 61 -1.80 6.84 -6.33
C MET A 61 -0.96 7.49 -7.41
N SER A 62 0.02 8.30 -7.01
CA SER A 62 0.92 9.01 -7.90
C SER A 62 2.18 8.22 -8.21
N LYS A 63 2.65 7.39 -7.27
CA LYS A 63 3.88 6.61 -7.41
C LYS A 63 3.84 5.34 -6.55
N VAL A 64 4.44 4.26 -7.06
CA VAL A 64 4.70 3.03 -6.32
C VAL A 64 6.17 2.67 -6.51
N GLU A 65 6.87 2.36 -5.41
CA GLU A 65 8.29 2.07 -5.42
C GLU A 65 8.56 0.77 -4.65
N GLN A 66 9.46 -0.07 -5.15
CA GLN A 66 9.98 -1.20 -4.39
C GLN A 66 10.92 -0.68 -3.30
N LEU A 67 10.70 -1.11 -2.06
CA LEU A 67 11.65 -0.91 -0.98
C LEU A 67 12.66 -2.05 -0.98
N GLU A 68 13.91 -1.74 -0.66
CA GLU A 68 14.89 -2.79 -0.41
C GLU A 68 14.44 -3.63 0.80
N PRO A 69 14.56 -4.97 0.74
CA PRO A 69 14.31 -5.79 1.91
C PRO A 69 15.26 -5.36 3.02
N SER A 70 14.71 -4.93 4.15
CA SER A 70 15.50 -4.60 5.34
C SER A 70 16.31 -5.83 5.75
N THR A 71 17.64 -5.73 5.62
CA THR A 71 18.64 -6.75 5.95
C THR A 71 18.68 -7.08 7.43
#